data_AF-A0A969GMA5-F1
#
_entry.id   AF-A0A969GMA5-F1
#
_cell.length_a   1.000
_cell.length_b   1.000
_cell.length_c   1.000
_cell.angle_alpha   90.00
_cell.angle_beta   90.00
_cell.angle_gamma   90.00
#
_symmetry.space_group_name_H-M   'P 1'
#
loop_
_entity.id
_entity.type
_entity.pdbx_description
1 polymer ?
#
loop_
_entity_poly.entity_id
_entity_poly.type
_entity_poly.pdbx_seq_one_letter_code
_entity_poly.pdbx_strand_id
1 'polypeptide(L)'
;MAAGLLLAGLALTHNITLLLVTPVLAIYMFVYWRTGPRHGDFMQPIWGGAALLTAMGISAFFWLPVIVERRYLATTAYEIAAAFLRDNVWTWSNFLDLNLPFEYTLNIPFQVGVLQVALAALGFLLVKPRSAEWWFWAMVALVAGLAIGSWTLPFWLSHDILKSIQFTWRLLTIVSLALALLATGIIARLPSPLWNAVGTAMLLAVVVLGHRLPADLLTPDPVNRLTLGASSLAPFEAQNGLLGTSSTYEFMPRWVEEINPEARPNLPETDIDLAIDLLAADPFEIQAQVDAPAPVTLHLGSFYFPGWQAMLDGLSPLDVYPSSDKGLLAVDLPAGQHRLTVAWRGTQLQQWAAWLSLGVLLALALFFASRRQYVLAIVPVFLAAGALLATSGRLPSRSADFLQAQAEIQHGLELLGVRTRQAADDALLIYPYWRTHATPPDLRVRWQLIDSTGEIVSEVNARPVYSVARAHTWAPGILVDDAYQMKLPPGLASGKFDLRFALSLMAEDASDRSQSRFEPVGSIPVNAVPTLAVADASSMDIRFGDEIVLDRYDVAIYSDAQADDHLPLSSPIVVRPGDLVVYALYWRAMQSVSENYHGFVHLLDA
;
A
#
# COMPACT_ATOMS: atom_id res chain seq x y z
N MET A 1 -24.23 -3.77 -20.47
CA MET A 1 -22.84 -3.28 -20.47
C MET A 1 -22.57 -2.36 -19.30
N ALA A 2 -23.17 -1.17 -19.22
CA ALA A 2 -22.91 -0.20 -18.14
C ALA A 2 -23.00 -0.84 -16.73
N ALA A 3 -24.10 -1.54 -16.43
CA ALA A 3 -24.25 -2.25 -15.15
C ALA A 3 -23.14 -3.29 -14.89
N GLY A 4 -22.75 -4.06 -15.92
CA GLY A 4 -21.66 -5.03 -15.81
C GLY A 4 -20.28 -4.38 -15.60
N LEU A 5 -20.02 -3.24 -16.25
CA LEU A 5 -18.79 -2.47 -16.05
C LEU A 5 -18.75 -1.81 -14.66
N LEU A 6 -19.87 -1.26 -14.19
CA LEU A 6 -19.96 -0.67 -12.84
C LEU A 6 -19.77 -1.74 -11.75
N LEU A 7 -20.35 -2.93 -11.92
CA LEU A 7 -20.15 -4.04 -11.00
C LEU A 7 -18.72 -4.60 -11.05
N ALA A 8 -18.10 -4.68 -12.23
CA ALA A 8 -16.68 -5.01 -12.35
C ALA A 8 -15.80 -3.94 -11.69
N GLY A 9 -16.14 -2.66 -11.87
CA GLY A 9 -15.48 -1.54 -11.20
C GLY A 9 -15.57 -1.67 -9.68
N LEU A 10 -16.75 -1.98 -9.14
CA LEU A 10 -16.94 -2.23 -7.71
C LEU A 10 -16.08 -3.40 -7.21
N ALA A 11 -15.97 -4.48 -7.99
CA ALA A 11 -15.12 -5.61 -7.66
C ALA A 11 -13.63 -5.21 -7.54
N LEU A 12 -13.17 -4.34 -8.44
CA LEU A 12 -11.78 -3.89 -8.53
C LEU A 12 -11.44 -2.77 -7.53
N THR A 13 -12.42 -1.97 -7.09
CA THR A 13 -12.20 -0.91 -6.10
C THR A 13 -12.33 -1.41 -4.67
N HIS A 14 -13.27 -2.33 -4.39
CA HIS A 14 -13.50 -2.83 -3.05
C HIS A 14 -14.18 -4.22 -3.03
N ASN A 15 -13.39 -5.28 -2.92
CA ASN A 15 -13.83 -6.68 -2.92
C ASN A 15 -14.86 -7.02 -1.82
N ILE A 16 -14.68 -6.54 -0.59
CA ILE A 16 -15.64 -6.82 0.49
C ILE A 16 -16.99 -6.14 0.24
N THR A 17 -17.01 -4.90 -0.27
CA THR A 17 -18.26 -4.22 -0.64
C THR A 17 -18.99 -4.97 -1.74
N LEU A 18 -18.28 -5.52 -2.73
CA LEU A 18 -18.89 -6.41 -3.73
C LEU A 18 -19.60 -7.60 -3.06
N LEU A 19 -18.93 -8.29 -2.13
CA LEU A 19 -19.50 -9.44 -1.42
C LEU A 19 -20.81 -9.08 -0.69
N LEU A 20 -20.85 -7.91 -0.06
CA LEU A 20 -22.01 -7.44 0.70
C LEU A 20 -23.15 -6.91 -0.20
N VAL A 21 -22.83 -6.17 -1.26
CA VAL A 21 -23.83 -5.53 -2.15
C VAL A 21 -24.46 -6.52 -3.11
N THR A 22 -23.73 -7.54 -3.58
CA THR A 22 -24.23 -8.51 -4.56
C THR A 22 -25.55 -9.19 -4.16
N PRO A 23 -25.70 -9.75 -2.93
CA PRO A 23 -26.98 -10.35 -2.52
C PRO A 23 -28.11 -9.31 -2.43
N VAL A 24 -27.82 -8.10 -1.93
CA VAL A 24 -28.80 -7.00 -1.85
C VAL A 24 -29.29 -6.62 -3.26
N LEU A 25 -28.37 -6.47 -4.21
CA LEU A 25 -28.69 -6.12 -5.59
C LEU A 25 -29.49 -7.24 -6.26
N ALA A 26 -29.14 -8.51 -6.06
CA ALA A 26 -29.87 -9.63 -6.63
C ALA A 26 -31.34 -9.66 -6.15
N ILE A 27 -31.56 -9.45 -4.84
CA ILE A 27 -32.91 -9.38 -4.27
C ILE A 27 -33.64 -8.12 -4.77
N TYR A 28 -32.97 -6.98 -4.85
CA TYR A 28 -33.55 -5.75 -5.38
C TYR A 28 -34.01 -5.93 -6.84
N MET A 29 -33.18 -6.57 -7.67
CA MET A 29 -33.53 -6.87 -9.06
C MET A 29 -34.74 -7.80 -9.15
N PHE A 30 -34.87 -8.77 -8.26
CA PHE A 30 -36.04 -9.64 -8.18
C PHE A 30 -37.31 -8.86 -7.77
N VAL A 31 -37.22 -8.00 -6.76
CA VAL A 31 -38.33 -7.12 -6.34
C VAL A 31 -38.75 -6.22 -7.51
N TYR A 32 -37.79 -5.55 -8.14
CA TYR A 32 -38.04 -4.68 -9.29
C TYR A 32 -38.67 -5.42 -10.47
N TRP A 33 -38.20 -6.64 -10.78
CA TRP A 33 -38.82 -7.49 -11.80
C TRP A 33 -40.27 -7.86 -11.45
N ARG A 34 -40.57 -8.08 -10.17
CA ARG A 34 -41.91 -8.46 -9.72
C ARG A 34 -42.88 -7.31 -9.53
N THR A 35 -42.42 -6.08 -9.33
CA THR A 35 -43.33 -4.96 -9.04
C THR A 35 -43.13 -3.74 -9.93
N GLY A 36 -42.12 -3.77 -10.79
CA GLY A 36 -41.80 -2.66 -11.68
C GLY A 36 -42.73 -2.55 -12.89
N PRO A 37 -42.54 -1.50 -13.72
CA PRO A 37 -43.42 -1.19 -14.85
C PRO A 37 -43.49 -2.28 -15.94
N ARG A 38 -42.46 -3.14 -16.00
CA ARG A 38 -42.38 -4.27 -16.94
C ARG A 38 -42.56 -5.62 -16.24
N HIS A 39 -43.43 -5.66 -15.23
CA HIS A 39 -43.75 -6.88 -14.50
C HIS A 39 -44.07 -8.04 -15.47
N GLY A 40 -43.37 -9.17 -15.31
CA GLY A 40 -43.54 -10.37 -16.12
C GLY A 40 -42.65 -10.46 -17.37
N ASP A 41 -41.87 -9.42 -17.69
CA ASP A 41 -40.87 -9.49 -18.77
C ASP A 41 -39.70 -10.40 -18.36
N PHE A 42 -39.64 -11.59 -18.95
CA PHE A 42 -38.59 -12.57 -18.64
C PHE A 42 -37.19 -12.13 -19.10
N MET A 43 -37.10 -11.12 -19.97
CA MET A 43 -35.80 -10.62 -20.44
C MET A 43 -35.07 -9.81 -19.38
N GLN A 44 -35.78 -9.18 -18.43
CA GLN A 44 -35.14 -8.39 -17.36
C GLN A 44 -34.19 -9.21 -16.49
N PRO A 45 -34.59 -10.36 -15.89
CA PRO A 45 -33.67 -11.17 -15.12
C PRO A 45 -32.54 -11.76 -15.98
N ILE A 46 -32.79 -12.04 -17.27
CA ILE A 46 -31.75 -12.48 -18.21
C ILE A 46 -30.69 -11.41 -18.39
N TRP A 47 -31.07 -10.15 -18.65
CA TRP A 47 -30.13 -9.05 -18.81
C TRP A 47 -29.40 -8.73 -17.50
N GLY A 48 -30.07 -8.91 -16.36
CA GLY A 48 -29.45 -8.83 -15.04
C GLY A 48 -28.38 -9.89 -14.82
N GLY A 49 -28.72 -11.15 -15.09
CA GLY A 49 -27.78 -12.27 -15.04
C GLY A 49 -26.63 -12.06 -16.02
N ALA A 50 -26.90 -11.60 -17.23
CA ALA A 50 -25.86 -11.28 -18.22
C ALA A 50 -24.94 -10.15 -17.75
N ALA A 51 -25.48 -9.11 -17.09
CA ALA A 51 -24.67 -8.03 -16.51
C ALA A 51 -23.78 -8.55 -15.38
N LEU A 52 -24.30 -9.40 -14.50
CA LEU A 52 -23.53 -10.03 -13.42
C LEU A 52 -22.44 -10.97 -13.97
N LEU A 53 -22.77 -11.85 -14.92
CA LEU A 53 -21.81 -12.73 -15.58
C LEU A 53 -20.72 -11.94 -16.31
N THR A 54 -21.11 -10.83 -16.95
CA THR A 54 -20.15 -9.91 -17.58
C THR A 54 -19.21 -9.31 -16.52
N ALA A 55 -19.75 -8.84 -15.39
CA ALA A 55 -18.96 -8.28 -14.30
C ALA A 55 -17.97 -9.30 -13.72
N MET A 56 -18.46 -10.51 -13.43
CA MET A 56 -17.66 -11.64 -12.95
C MET A 56 -16.58 -12.04 -13.95
N GLY A 57 -16.91 -12.04 -15.24
CA GLY A 57 -15.98 -12.34 -16.31
C GLY A 57 -14.88 -11.30 -16.43
N ILE A 58 -15.23 -10.01 -16.56
CA ILE A 58 -14.26 -8.91 -16.69
C ILE A 58 -13.33 -8.85 -15.47
N SER A 59 -13.84 -9.04 -14.26
CA SER A 59 -13.05 -8.99 -13.01
C SER A 59 -12.47 -10.34 -12.57
N ALA A 60 -12.58 -11.40 -13.38
CA ALA A 60 -12.14 -12.75 -13.02
C ALA A 60 -10.67 -12.82 -12.61
N PHE A 61 -9.79 -12.11 -13.32
CA PHE A 61 -8.36 -12.00 -13.00
C PHE A 61 -8.07 -11.59 -11.55
N PHE A 62 -9.02 -10.92 -10.89
CA PHE A 62 -8.90 -10.44 -9.53
C PHE A 62 -9.64 -11.34 -8.53
N TRP A 63 -10.97 -11.48 -8.65
CA TRP A 63 -11.74 -12.15 -7.60
C TRP A 63 -11.48 -13.67 -7.54
N LEU A 64 -11.21 -14.31 -8.68
CA LEU A 64 -11.07 -15.76 -8.74
C LEU A 64 -9.80 -16.23 -8.00
N PRO A 65 -8.61 -15.65 -8.23
CA PRO A 65 -7.44 -15.90 -7.39
C PRO A 65 -7.69 -15.59 -5.92
N VAL A 66 -8.31 -14.44 -5.60
CA VAL A 66 -8.60 -14.06 -4.21
C VAL A 66 -9.43 -15.12 -3.48
N ILE A 67 -10.41 -15.75 -4.13
CA ILE A 67 -11.25 -16.78 -3.48
C ILE A 67 -10.52 -18.12 -3.36
N VAL A 68 -9.84 -18.56 -4.42
CA VAL A 68 -9.26 -19.93 -4.48
C VAL A 68 -7.90 -19.99 -3.80
N GLU A 69 -7.08 -18.96 -3.97
CA GLU A 69 -5.69 -18.91 -3.52
C GLU A 69 -5.53 -18.34 -2.11
N ARG A 70 -6.63 -17.90 -1.47
CA ARG A 70 -6.63 -17.54 -0.04
C ARG A 70 -6.08 -18.64 0.86
N ARG A 71 -6.16 -19.90 0.42
CA ARG A 71 -5.59 -21.07 1.11
C ARG A 71 -4.06 -21.02 1.28
N TYR A 72 -3.39 -20.09 0.60
CA TYR A 72 -1.96 -19.83 0.72
C TYR A 72 -1.64 -18.75 1.76
N LEU A 73 -2.65 -18.11 2.35
CA LEU A 73 -2.48 -17.18 3.47
C LEU A 73 -2.43 -17.97 4.78
N ALA A 74 -1.66 -17.47 5.74
CA ALA A 74 -1.58 -17.99 7.09
C ALA A 74 -2.93 -17.90 7.82
N THR A 75 -3.18 -18.82 8.76
CA THR A 75 -4.43 -18.85 9.53
C THR A 75 -4.54 -17.68 10.52
N THR A 76 -3.41 -17.10 10.92
CA THR A 76 -3.32 -15.89 11.75
C THR A 76 -4.16 -14.74 11.20
N ALA A 77 -4.25 -14.62 9.87
CA ALA A 77 -5.14 -13.71 9.16
C ALA A 77 -6.59 -13.75 9.69
N TYR A 78 -7.11 -14.98 9.83
CA TYR A 78 -8.51 -15.22 10.21
C TYR A 78 -8.72 -15.13 11.71
N GLU A 79 -7.68 -15.38 12.51
CA GLU A 79 -7.70 -15.20 13.97
C GLU A 79 -7.73 -13.71 14.33
N ILE A 80 -6.86 -12.91 13.72
CA ILE A 80 -6.85 -11.44 13.84
C ILE A 80 -8.20 -10.87 13.38
N ALA A 81 -8.69 -11.30 12.21
CA ALA A 81 -9.99 -10.87 11.72
C ALA A 81 -11.16 -11.28 12.63
N ALA A 82 -11.07 -12.43 13.31
CA ALA A 82 -12.06 -12.85 14.30
C ALA A 82 -12.04 -11.97 15.56
N ALA A 83 -10.87 -11.50 16.00
CA ALA A 83 -10.76 -10.52 17.08
C ALA A 83 -11.41 -9.19 16.66
N PHE A 84 -11.07 -8.68 15.48
CA PHE A 84 -11.70 -7.48 14.93
C PHE A 84 -13.22 -7.60 14.83
N LEU A 85 -13.77 -8.74 14.44
CA LEU A 85 -15.23 -8.92 14.44
C LEU A 85 -15.83 -8.74 15.83
N ARG A 86 -15.19 -9.24 16.89
CA ARG A 86 -15.69 -9.15 18.27
C ARG A 86 -15.69 -7.73 18.81
N ASP A 87 -14.68 -6.94 18.45
CA ASP A 87 -14.54 -5.57 18.95
C ASP A 87 -15.52 -4.60 18.28
N ASN A 88 -16.15 -5.02 17.18
CA ASN A 88 -16.89 -4.14 16.27
C ASN A 88 -18.38 -4.40 16.15
N VAL A 89 -18.90 -5.32 16.95
CA VAL A 89 -20.34 -5.60 17.01
C VAL A 89 -21.11 -4.55 17.81
N TRP A 90 -22.36 -4.35 17.40
CA TRP A 90 -23.31 -3.57 18.17
C TRP A 90 -23.88 -4.35 19.37
N THR A 91 -24.26 -3.60 20.37
CA THR A 91 -25.09 -3.99 21.50
C THR A 91 -26.31 -3.07 21.54
N TRP A 92 -27.28 -3.36 22.39
CA TRP A 92 -28.47 -2.51 22.53
C TRP A 92 -28.16 -1.11 23.07
N SER A 93 -26.98 -0.88 23.63
CA SER A 93 -26.57 0.39 24.24
C SER A 93 -25.59 1.22 23.41
N ASN A 94 -25.03 0.68 22.32
CA ASN A 94 -23.95 1.36 21.57
C ASN A 94 -24.18 1.41 20.05
N PHE A 95 -25.36 1.08 19.55
CA PHE A 95 -25.63 1.06 18.10
C PHE A 95 -26.04 2.41 17.51
N LEU A 96 -26.56 3.31 18.35
CA LEU A 96 -27.18 4.58 17.97
C LEU A 96 -26.45 5.75 18.65
N ASP A 97 -25.96 6.68 17.84
CA ASP A 97 -25.53 8.00 18.32
C ASP A 97 -26.78 8.86 18.54
N LEU A 98 -27.01 9.27 19.79
CA LEU A 98 -28.17 10.05 20.20
C LEU A 98 -27.97 11.57 20.02
N ASN A 99 -26.79 12.01 19.60
CA ASN A 99 -26.56 13.41 19.29
C ASN A 99 -27.36 13.81 18.04
N LEU A 100 -28.04 14.97 18.13
CA LEU A 100 -28.80 15.52 16.99
C LEU A 100 -27.89 15.78 15.78
N PRO A 101 -26.76 16.50 15.92
CA PRO A 101 -25.70 16.40 14.96
C PRO A 101 -24.90 15.12 15.22
N PHE A 102 -24.79 14.26 14.21
CA PHE A 102 -23.97 13.05 14.29
C PHE A 102 -22.51 13.43 14.55
N GLU A 103 -21.91 12.84 15.59
CA GLU A 103 -20.52 13.07 15.96
C GLU A 103 -19.65 12.01 15.30
N TYR A 104 -18.95 12.39 14.23
CA TYR A 104 -18.02 11.48 13.59
C TYR A 104 -16.80 11.28 14.50
N THR A 105 -16.60 10.06 14.97
CA THR A 105 -15.43 9.68 15.78
C THR A 105 -14.80 8.41 15.22
N LEU A 106 -13.53 8.15 15.59
CA LEU A 106 -12.87 6.88 15.29
C LEU A 106 -13.12 5.82 16.37
N ASN A 107 -14.04 6.10 17.30
CA ASN A 107 -14.39 5.15 18.36
C ASN A 107 -15.20 4.00 17.77
N ILE A 108 -14.79 2.79 18.14
CA ILE A 108 -15.47 1.56 17.73
C ILE A 108 -16.41 1.08 18.84
N PRO A 109 -17.55 0.46 18.49
CA PRO A 109 -18.06 0.27 17.13
C PRO A 109 -18.63 1.55 16.54
N PHE A 110 -18.47 1.77 15.22
CA PHE A 110 -19.12 2.88 14.52
C PHE A 110 -20.64 2.77 14.61
N GLN A 111 -21.30 3.90 14.88
CA GLN A 111 -22.74 3.96 15.18
C GLN A 111 -23.52 4.54 14.00
N VAL A 112 -24.84 4.32 13.98
CA VAL A 112 -25.75 5.10 13.13
C VAL A 112 -26.26 6.30 13.91
N GLY A 113 -26.41 7.46 13.29
CA GLY A 113 -26.94 8.64 13.98
C GLY A 113 -28.48 8.66 14.05
N VAL A 114 -29.00 9.18 15.17
CA VAL A 114 -30.44 9.28 15.43
C VAL A 114 -31.16 10.16 14.41
N LEU A 115 -30.51 11.22 13.91
CA LEU A 115 -31.09 12.10 12.90
C LEU A 115 -31.30 11.35 11.56
N GLN A 116 -30.32 10.57 11.11
CA GLN A 116 -30.41 9.79 9.87
C GLN A 116 -31.54 8.76 9.96
N VAL A 117 -31.64 8.06 11.10
CA VAL A 117 -32.72 7.11 11.36
C VAL A 117 -34.09 7.81 11.40
N ALA A 118 -34.19 8.95 12.08
CA ALA A 118 -35.43 9.72 12.19
C ALA A 118 -35.92 10.25 10.82
N LEU A 119 -35.02 10.78 9.99
CA LEU A 119 -35.34 11.24 8.64
C LEU A 119 -35.81 10.08 7.75
N ALA A 120 -35.13 8.94 7.81
CA ALA A 120 -35.53 7.73 7.08
C ALA A 120 -36.90 7.23 7.53
N ALA A 121 -37.16 7.16 8.83
CA ALA A 121 -38.44 6.77 9.39
C ALA A 121 -39.55 7.74 8.98
N LEU A 122 -39.30 9.05 9.07
CA LEU A 122 -40.26 10.08 8.64
C LEU A 122 -40.56 9.97 7.14
N GLY A 123 -39.55 9.82 6.30
CA GLY A 123 -39.72 9.65 4.86
C GLY A 123 -40.54 8.40 4.53
N PHE A 124 -40.24 7.26 5.16
CA PHE A 124 -41.03 6.04 5.02
C PHE A 124 -42.48 6.23 5.52
N LEU A 125 -42.71 6.99 6.59
CA LEU A 125 -44.04 7.25 7.14
C LEU A 125 -44.91 8.14 6.23
N LEU A 126 -44.30 9.13 5.58
CA LEU A 126 -44.97 10.11 4.71
C LEU A 126 -45.32 9.55 3.32
N VAL A 127 -44.57 8.57 2.82
CA VAL A 127 -44.87 7.90 1.54
C VAL A 127 -46.06 6.95 1.68
N LYS A 128 -47.14 7.22 0.92
CA LYS A 128 -48.39 6.41 0.92
C LYS A 128 -49.10 6.38 -0.44
N PRO A 129 -49.25 5.25 -1.16
CA PRO A 129 -48.93 3.89 -0.73
C PRO A 129 -47.43 3.61 -0.78
N ARG A 130 -46.99 2.63 0.02
CA ARG A 130 -45.62 2.13 0.01
C ARG A 130 -45.52 1.01 -1.00
N SER A 131 -44.69 1.19 -2.03
CA SER A 131 -44.40 0.11 -2.99
C SER A 131 -43.52 -0.97 -2.33
N ALA A 132 -43.33 -2.08 -3.02
CA ALA A 132 -42.42 -3.13 -2.57
C ALA A 132 -40.96 -2.64 -2.44
N GLU A 133 -40.55 -1.66 -3.23
CA GLU A 133 -39.22 -1.04 -3.13
C GLU A 133 -39.00 -0.31 -1.80
N TRP A 134 -40.02 0.40 -1.30
CA TRP A 134 -39.97 1.06 0.02
C TRP A 134 -39.83 0.04 1.15
N TRP A 135 -40.59 -1.05 1.08
CA TRP A 135 -40.48 -2.15 2.04
C TRP A 135 -39.15 -2.89 1.94
N PHE A 136 -38.63 -3.08 0.72
CA PHE A 136 -37.33 -3.67 0.48
C PHE A 136 -36.22 -2.87 1.17
N TRP A 137 -36.13 -1.56 0.93
CA TRP A 137 -35.10 -0.74 1.55
C TRP A 137 -35.25 -0.62 3.07
N ALA A 138 -36.48 -0.55 3.59
CA ALA A 138 -36.73 -0.62 5.03
C ALA A 138 -36.25 -1.95 5.65
N MET A 139 -36.51 -3.08 4.97
CA MET A 139 -36.06 -4.39 5.42
C MET A 139 -34.54 -4.54 5.30
N VAL A 140 -33.92 -4.01 4.24
CA VAL A 140 -32.47 -4.00 4.07
C VAL A 140 -31.80 -3.23 5.21
N ALA A 141 -32.29 -2.02 5.53
CA ALA A 141 -31.76 -1.25 6.66
C ALA A 141 -31.87 -2.03 7.98
N LEU A 142 -33.04 -2.64 8.24
CA LEU A 142 -33.28 -3.43 9.45
C LEU A 142 -32.39 -4.67 9.54
N VAL A 143 -32.36 -5.49 8.49
CA VAL A 143 -31.60 -6.75 8.46
C VAL A 143 -30.10 -6.48 8.51
N ALA A 144 -29.60 -5.52 7.72
CA ALA A 144 -28.19 -5.15 7.74
C ALA A 144 -27.78 -4.56 9.10
N GLY A 145 -28.63 -3.72 9.72
CA GLY A 145 -28.38 -3.19 11.06
C GLY A 145 -28.37 -4.28 12.13
N LEU A 146 -29.35 -5.19 12.12
CA LEU A 146 -29.39 -6.33 13.05
C LEU A 146 -28.20 -7.28 12.86
N ALA A 147 -27.68 -7.40 11.64
CA ALA A 147 -26.51 -8.21 11.35
C ALA A 147 -25.18 -7.61 11.87
N ILE A 148 -25.15 -6.34 12.31
CA ILE A 148 -23.99 -5.78 13.01
C ILE A 148 -23.99 -6.20 14.49
N GLY A 149 -25.14 -6.58 15.04
CA GLY A 149 -25.30 -6.89 16.46
C GLY A 149 -24.55 -8.12 16.95
N SER A 150 -24.12 -8.08 18.21
CA SER A 150 -23.39 -9.14 18.93
C SER A 150 -24.11 -10.50 18.93
N TRP A 151 -25.44 -10.51 18.86
CA TRP A 151 -26.25 -11.73 18.72
C TRP A 151 -26.02 -12.47 17.39
N THR A 152 -25.45 -11.82 16.38
CA THR A 152 -25.08 -12.46 15.11
C THR A 152 -23.62 -12.91 15.06
N LEU A 153 -22.84 -12.66 16.11
CA LEU A 153 -21.42 -13.02 16.16
C LEU A 153 -21.15 -14.52 15.85
N PRO A 154 -21.95 -15.49 16.32
CA PRO A 154 -21.76 -16.89 15.93
C PRO A 154 -21.87 -17.13 14.41
N PHE A 155 -22.71 -16.36 13.71
CA PHE A 155 -22.81 -16.43 12.25
C PHE A 155 -21.52 -15.90 11.61
N TRP A 156 -21.02 -14.74 12.02
CA TRP A 156 -19.79 -14.15 11.49
C TRP A 156 -18.55 -15.02 11.70
N LEU A 157 -18.46 -15.70 12.84
CA LEU A 157 -17.32 -16.55 13.18
C LEU A 157 -17.40 -17.95 12.56
N SER A 158 -18.52 -18.30 11.90
CA SER A 158 -18.77 -19.66 11.42
C SER A 158 -17.82 -20.13 10.31
N HIS A 159 -17.36 -19.22 9.44
CA HIS A 159 -16.52 -19.58 8.28
C HIS A 159 -15.56 -18.44 7.90
N ASP A 160 -14.42 -18.79 7.29
CA ASP A 160 -13.33 -17.84 6.99
C ASP A 160 -13.70 -16.77 5.97
N ILE A 161 -14.67 -17.03 5.08
CA ILE A 161 -15.20 -16.00 4.16
C ILE A 161 -15.85 -14.87 4.95
N LEU A 162 -16.63 -15.19 5.99
CA LEU A 162 -17.26 -14.18 6.83
C LEU A 162 -16.23 -13.48 7.73
N LYS A 163 -15.24 -14.21 8.25
CA LYS A 163 -14.11 -13.60 8.97
C LYS A 163 -13.34 -12.61 8.10
N SER A 164 -13.15 -12.89 6.81
CA SER A 164 -12.44 -11.97 5.90
C SER A 164 -13.09 -10.58 5.75
N ILE A 165 -14.36 -10.43 6.18
CA ILE A 165 -15.04 -9.14 6.26
C ILE A 165 -14.45 -8.27 7.38
N GLN A 166 -13.74 -8.83 8.36
CA GLN A 166 -13.00 -8.19 9.47
C GLN A 166 -13.85 -7.31 10.41
N PHE A 167 -14.72 -6.47 9.86
CA PHE A 167 -15.48 -5.46 10.57
C PHE A 167 -16.95 -5.51 10.13
N THR A 168 -17.84 -5.78 11.09
CA THR A 168 -19.29 -5.81 10.86
C THR A 168 -19.84 -4.46 10.45
N TRP A 169 -19.22 -3.35 10.89
CA TRP A 169 -19.60 -1.99 10.49
C TRP A 169 -19.53 -1.75 8.98
N ARG A 170 -18.87 -2.61 8.18
CA ARG A 170 -18.92 -2.51 6.70
C ARG A 170 -20.35 -2.62 6.16
N LEU A 171 -21.28 -3.20 6.93
CA LEU A 171 -22.71 -3.17 6.63
C LEU A 171 -23.33 -1.76 6.72
N LEU A 172 -22.67 -0.80 7.38
CA LEU A 172 -23.11 0.61 7.37
C LEU A 172 -23.15 1.19 5.97
N THR A 173 -22.34 0.71 5.02
CA THR A 173 -22.46 1.11 3.61
C THR A 173 -23.86 0.82 3.05
N ILE A 174 -24.43 -0.34 3.41
CA ILE A 174 -25.77 -0.76 2.99
C ILE A 174 -26.85 -0.02 3.81
N VAL A 175 -26.67 0.08 5.13
CA VAL A 175 -27.60 0.79 6.00
C VAL A 175 -27.73 2.25 5.59
N SER A 176 -26.62 2.96 5.42
CA SER A 176 -26.60 4.38 5.03
C SER A 176 -27.26 4.63 3.69
N LEU A 177 -27.03 3.77 2.68
CA LEU A 177 -27.72 3.85 1.39
C LEU A 177 -29.24 3.68 1.56
N ALA A 178 -29.66 2.66 2.33
CA ALA A 178 -31.07 2.40 2.58
C ALA A 178 -31.74 3.56 3.33
N LEU A 179 -31.12 4.09 4.38
CA LEU A 179 -31.62 5.25 5.12
C LEU A 179 -31.73 6.50 4.24
N ALA A 180 -30.73 6.76 3.39
CA ALA A 180 -30.75 7.89 2.46
C ALA A 180 -31.92 7.79 1.46
N LEU A 181 -32.13 6.59 0.87
CA LEU A 181 -33.25 6.34 -0.03
C LEU A 181 -34.60 6.51 0.68
N LEU A 182 -34.72 6.03 1.92
CA LEU A 182 -35.94 6.16 2.71
C LEU A 182 -36.24 7.62 3.09
N ALA A 183 -35.22 8.43 3.38
CA ALA A 183 -35.37 9.84 3.72
C ALA A 183 -35.97 10.66 2.56
N THR A 184 -35.76 10.25 1.30
CA THR A 184 -36.36 10.93 0.13
C THR A 184 -37.89 10.95 0.15
N GLY A 185 -38.51 10.08 0.95
CA GLY A 185 -39.97 10.04 1.11
C GLY A 185 -40.56 11.33 1.70
N ILE A 186 -39.75 12.12 2.39
CA ILE A 186 -40.13 13.44 2.94
C ILE A 186 -40.51 14.40 1.79
N ILE A 187 -39.81 14.31 0.67
CA ILE A 187 -39.93 15.24 -0.45
C ILE A 187 -40.67 14.63 -1.65
N ALA A 188 -40.84 13.31 -1.71
CA ALA A 188 -41.42 12.58 -2.85
C ALA A 188 -42.85 12.99 -3.27
N ARG A 189 -43.52 13.86 -2.50
CA ARG A 189 -44.93 14.25 -2.63
C ARG A 189 -45.13 15.75 -2.78
N LEU A 190 -44.07 16.55 -2.91
CA LEU A 190 -44.24 18.00 -2.98
C LEU A 190 -44.91 18.41 -4.32
N PRO A 191 -45.86 19.35 -4.27
CA PRO A 191 -46.83 19.56 -5.36
C PRO A 191 -46.25 20.23 -6.60
N SER A 192 -45.06 20.83 -6.52
CA SER A 192 -44.42 21.53 -7.63
C SER A 192 -42.92 21.19 -7.75
N PRO A 193 -42.33 21.30 -8.94
CA PRO A 193 -40.89 21.08 -9.12
C PRO A 193 -40.04 22.06 -8.30
N LEU A 194 -40.52 23.30 -8.12
CA LEU A 194 -39.86 24.29 -7.25
C LEU A 194 -39.84 23.81 -5.79
N TRP A 195 -40.98 23.36 -5.26
CA TRP A 195 -41.04 22.85 -3.88
C TRP A 195 -40.22 21.58 -3.71
N ASN A 196 -40.19 20.69 -4.71
CA ASN A 196 -39.28 19.54 -4.72
C ASN A 196 -37.81 19.97 -4.62
N ALA A 197 -37.40 20.96 -5.42
CA ALA A 197 -36.03 21.47 -5.38
C ALA A 197 -35.68 22.11 -4.03
N VAL A 198 -36.57 22.97 -3.51
CA VAL A 198 -36.39 23.60 -2.19
C VAL A 198 -36.36 22.56 -1.06
N GLY A 199 -37.30 21.60 -1.07
CA GLY A 199 -37.34 20.51 -0.10
C GLY A 199 -36.10 19.63 -0.16
N THR A 200 -35.60 19.34 -1.37
CA THR A 200 -34.34 18.60 -1.56
C THR A 200 -33.17 19.39 -0.99
N ALA A 201 -33.07 20.68 -1.30
CA ALA A 201 -32.02 21.55 -0.77
C ALA A 201 -32.08 21.65 0.76
N MET A 202 -33.27 21.76 1.34
CA MET A 202 -33.45 21.77 2.80
C MET A 202 -33.09 20.43 3.43
N LEU A 203 -33.51 19.30 2.84
CA LEU A 203 -33.15 17.97 3.34
C LEU A 203 -31.64 17.76 3.29
N LEU A 204 -30.99 18.14 2.19
CA LEU A 204 -29.53 18.11 2.06
C LEU A 204 -28.88 19.03 3.09
N ALA A 205 -29.39 20.25 3.29
CA ALA A 205 -28.88 21.16 4.32
C ALA A 205 -29.01 20.56 5.72
N VAL A 206 -30.12 19.92 6.06
CA VAL A 206 -30.29 19.22 7.36
C VAL A 206 -29.31 18.07 7.49
N VAL A 207 -29.09 17.28 6.44
CA VAL A 207 -28.10 16.18 6.47
C VAL A 207 -26.68 16.74 6.64
N VAL A 208 -26.31 17.78 5.90
CA VAL A 208 -24.97 18.38 5.96
C VAL A 208 -24.72 19.08 7.30
N LEU A 209 -25.66 19.93 7.75
CA LEU A 209 -25.57 20.62 9.04
C LEU A 209 -25.72 19.67 10.24
N GLY A 210 -26.41 18.54 10.02
CA GLY A 210 -26.58 17.46 10.98
C GLY A 210 -25.39 16.52 11.08
N HIS A 211 -24.28 16.77 10.38
CA HIS A 211 -23.01 16.07 10.60
C HIS A 211 -22.00 17.04 11.19
N ARG A 212 -21.48 16.71 12.36
CA ARG A 212 -20.28 17.34 12.92
C ARG A 212 -19.09 16.52 12.44
N LEU A 213 -18.41 17.04 11.43
CA LEU A 213 -17.05 16.63 11.13
C LEU A 213 -16.15 17.29 12.19
N PRO A 214 -15.38 16.53 12.99
CA PRO A 214 -14.33 17.09 13.81
C PRO A 214 -13.46 18.02 12.96
N ALA A 215 -13.19 19.24 13.45
CA ALA A 215 -12.32 20.19 12.77
C ALA A 215 -10.95 19.53 12.49
N ASP A 216 -10.45 18.74 13.44
CA ASP A 216 -9.22 17.96 13.36
C ASP A 216 -9.14 16.97 12.19
N LEU A 217 -10.28 16.55 11.61
CA LEU A 217 -10.30 15.69 10.42
C LEU A 217 -10.40 16.48 9.10
N LEU A 218 -10.76 17.76 9.18
CA LEU A 218 -10.84 18.69 8.05
C LEU A 218 -9.61 19.58 7.95
N THR A 219 -8.84 19.73 9.04
CA THR A 219 -7.53 20.35 9.00
C THR A 219 -6.63 19.47 8.12
N PRO A 220 -6.07 20.00 7.02
CA PRO A 220 -5.06 19.28 6.27
C PRO A 220 -3.93 19.00 7.25
N ASP A 221 -3.79 17.75 7.69
CA ASP A 221 -2.69 17.35 8.54
C ASP A 221 -1.40 17.83 7.86
N PRO A 222 -0.56 18.66 8.49
CA PRO A 222 0.71 19.09 7.91
C PRO A 222 1.57 17.91 7.44
N VAL A 223 1.34 16.70 7.97
CA VAL A 223 1.96 15.45 7.51
C VAL A 223 1.66 15.15 6.03
N ASN A 224 0.50 15.55 5.47
CA ASN A 224 0.21 15.42 4.03
C ASN A 224 1.13 16.27 3.13
N ARG A 225 1.89 17.20 3.71
CA ARG A 225 2.92 17.99 3.00
C ARG A 225 4.31 17.38 3.09
N LEU A 226 4.51 16.40 3.97
CA LEU A 226 5.77 15.67 4.06
C LEU A 226 5.73 14.53 3.03
N THR A 227 6.61 14.60 2.03
CA THR A 227 6.87 13.46 1.15
C THR A 227 7.58 12.38 1.98
N LEU A 228 6.82 11.50 2.62
CA LEU A 228 7.35 10.39 3.40
C LEU A 228 7.83 9.30 2.44
N GLY A 229 9.15 9.19 2.27
CA GLY A 229 9.78 8.09 1.54
C GLY A 229 9.82 6.80 2.37
N ALA A 230 10.14 5.69 1.71
CA ALA A 230 10.30 4.39 2.36
C ALA A 230 11.32 4.43 3.53
N SER A 231 12.35 5.28 3.43
CA SER A 231 13.35 5.44 4.48
C SER A 231 12.84 6.06 5.78
N SER A 232 11.75 6.83 5.70
CA SER A 232 11.08 7.41 6.89
C SER A 232 10.00 6.46 7.42
N LEU A 233 9.32 5.76 6.51
CA LEU A 233 8.24 4.85 6.86
C LEU A 233 8.76 3.57 7.55
N ALA A 234 9.84 2.97 7.07
CA ALA A 234 10.33 1.71 7.61
C ALA A 234 10.74 1.80 9.10
N PRO A 235 11.47 2.83 9.59
CA PRO A 235 11.71 2.99 11.01
C PRO A 235 10.44 3.23 11.83
N PHE A 236 9.47 3.97 11.30
CA PHE A 236 8.18 4.17 11.95
C PHE A 236 7.43 2.84 12.08
N GLU A 237 7.35 2.06 11.01
CA GLU A 237 6.73 0.72 11.02
C GLU A 237 7.42 -0.20 12.02
N ALA A 238 8.75 -0.23 12.04
CA ALA A 238 9.54 -1.04 12.96
C ALA A 238 9.24 -0.70 14.43
N GLN A 239 9.21 0.58 14.76
CA GLN A 239 8.95 1.06 16.12
C GLN A 239 7.52 0.74 16.59
N ASN A 240 6.56 0.68 15.66
CA ASN A 240 5.16 0.41 15.95
C ASN A 240 4.75 -1.06 15.72
N GLY A 241 5.67 -1.94 15.31
CA GLY A 241 5.37 -3.35 15.01
C GLY A 241 4.51 -3.55 13.74
N LEU A 242 4.56 -2.60 12.81
CA LEU A 242 3.76 -2.55 11.57
C LEU A 242 4.59 -2.86 10.32
N LEU A 243 5.63 -3.70 10.44
CA LEU A 243 6.63 -3.88 9.37
C LEU A 243 6.01 -4.41 8.06
N GLY A 244 6.29 -3.69 6.97
CA GLY A 244 5.98 -4.11 5.62
C GLY A 244 4.57 -3.74 5.18
N THR A 245 4.00 -4.50 4.25
CA THR A 245 2.70 -4.19 3.62
C THR A 245 1.48 -4.67 4.42
N SER A 246 1.66 -5.07 5.68
CA SER A 246 0.60 -5.53 6.58
C SER A 246 0.68 -4.80 7.92
N SER A 247 -0.46 -4.48 8.52
CA SER A 247 -0.48 -3.75 9.79
C SER A 247 -0.28 -4.64 11.01
N THR A 248 -0.53 -5.94 10.89
CA THR A 248 -0.51 -6.91 11.99
C THR A 248 -0.04 -8.30 11.53
N TYR A 249 0.74 -8.38 10.46
CA TYR A 249 1.19 -9.64 9.85
C TYR A 249 0.03 -10.54 9.38
N GLU A 250 -1.14 -9.95 9.12
CA GLU A 250 -2.39 -10.66 8.82
C GLU A 250 -2.45 -11.25 7.41
N PHE A 251 -1.47 -10.98 6.54
CA PHE A 251 -1.45 -11.50 5.16
C PHE A 251 -0.15 -12.24 4.83
N MET A 252 0.46 -12.89 5.82
CA MET A 252 1.64 -13.72 5.62
C MET A 252 1.33 -14.98 4.78
N PRO A 253 2.30 -15.48 3.98
CA PRO A 253 2.20 -16.81 3.39
C PRO A 253 2.04 -17.90 4.47
N ARG A 254 1.27 -18.94 4.18
CA ARG A 254 0.96 -20.03 5.13
C ARG A 254 2.16 -20.84 5.64
N TRP A 255 3.32 -20.66 5.04
CA TRP A 255 4.56 -21.37 5.38
C TRP A 255 5.47 -20.56 6.31
N VAL A 256 5.07 -19.33 6.67
CA VAL A 256 5.76 -18.54 7.68
C VAL A 256 5.27 -19.01 9.05
N GLU A 257 6.10 -19.78 9.75
CA GLU A 257 5.87 -20.25 11.11
C GLU A 257 6.47 -19.28 12.15
N GLU A 258 7.63 -18.67 11.83
CA GLU A 258 8.33 -17.70 12.68
C GLU A 258 8.27 -16.26 12.08
N ILE A 259 7.42 -15.42 12.67
CA ILE A 259 7.16 -14.05 12.23
C ILE A 259 8.10 -13.00 12.83
N ASN A 260 8.86 -13.33 13.89
CA ASN A 260 9.72 -12.38 14.56
C ASN A 260 10.84 -11.89 13.61
N PRO A 261 10.91 -10.60 13.26
CA PRO A 261 11.94 -10.07 12.38
C PRO A 261 13.35 -10.15 12.97
N GLU A 262 13.49 -10.29 14.29
CA GLU A 262 14.77 -10.44 14.97
C GLU A 262 15.24 -11.90 15.07
N ALA A 263 14.39 -12.88 14.73
CA ALA A 263 14.77 -14.28 14.70
C ALA A 263 15.49 -14.63 13.40
N ARG A 264 16.59 -15.39 13.49
CA ARG A 264 17.23 -15.99 12.31
C ARG A 264 16.38 -17.14 11.76
N PRO A 265 16.29 -17.32 10.43
CA PRO A 265 15.66 -18.51 9.87
C PRO A 265 16.47 -19.75 10.26
N ASN A 266 15.76 -20.83 10.62
CA ASN A 266 16.37 -22.13 10.90
C ASN A 266 16.70 -22.83 9.57
N LEU A 267 17.97 -22.77 9.17
CA LEU A 267 18.49 -23.39 7.96
C LEU A 267 19.58 -24.41 8.29
N PRO A 268 19.69 -25.51 7.53
CA PRO A 268 20.81 -26.43 7.68
C PRO A 268 22.11 -25.72 7.31
N GLU A 269 23.15 -25.92 8.12
CA GLU A 269 24.50 -25.48 7.75
C GLU A 269 24.96 -26.23 6.49
N THR A 270 25.50 -25.50 5.52
CA THR A 270 26.09 -26.07 4.31
C THR A 270 27.53 -25.61 4.20
N ASP A 271 28.45 -26.57 4.05
CA ASP A 271 29.86 -26.30 3.78
C ASP A 271 30.14 -26.15 2.27
N ILE A 272 29.09 -26.17 1.44
CA ILE A 272 29.23 -26.04 -0.01
C ILE A 272 29.37 -24.57 -0.38
N ASP A 273 30.56 -24.22 -0.87
CA ASP A 273 30.85 -22.91 -1.45
C ASP A 273 30.22 -22.80 -2.84
N LEU A 274 29.01 -22.22 -2.88
CA LEU A 274 28.28 -21.92 -4.12
C LEU A 274 28.70 -20.54 -4.62
N ALA A 275 29.42 -20.48 -5.74
CA ALA A 275 29.72 -19.22 -6.39
C ALA A 275 28.50 -18.71 -7.16
N ILE A 276 28.14 -17.45 -6.95
CA ILE A 276 26.98 -16.80 -7.59
C ILE A 276 27.45 -15.52 -8.24
N ASP A 277 27.15 -15.39 -9.52
CA ASP A 277 27.39 -14.18 -10.28
C ASP A 277 26.06 -13.60 -10.78
N LEU A 278 25.58 -12.51 -10.16
CA LEU A 278 24.30 -11.91 -10.52
C LEU A 278 24.40 -11.14 -11.83
N LEU A 279 23.59 -11.53 -12.81
CA LEU A 279 23.50 -10.87 -14.11
C LEU A 279 22.43 -9.78 -14.12
N ALA A 280 21.35 -10.00 -13.37
CA ALA A 280 20.26 -9.05 -13.18
C ALA A 280 19.44 -9.45 -11.94
N ALA A 281 18.94 -8.47 -11.20
CA ALA A 281 18.03 -8.73 -10.08
C ALA A 281 17.03 -7.59 -9.86
N ASP A 282 15.76 -7.94 -9.74
CA ASP A 282 14.66 -7.11 -9.30
C ASP A 282 13.73 -7.90 -8.35
N PRO A 283 12.74 -7.26 -7.70
CA PRO A 283 11.88 -7.94 -6.72
C PRO A 283 11.08 -9.15 -7.25
N PHE A 284 10.96 -9.32 -8.56
CA PHE A 284 10.20 -10.41 -9.20
C PHE A 284 11.06 -11.31 -10.10
N GLU A 285 12.32 -10.98 -10.35
CA GLU A 285 13.21 -11.78 -11.19
C GLU A 285 14.68 -11.66 -10.78
N ILE A 286 15.35 -12.80 -10.63
CA ILE A 286 16.80 -12.92 -10.45
C ILE A 286 17.36 -13.78 -11.59
N GLN A 287 18.42 -13.30 -12.22
CA GLN A 287 19.23 -14.03 -13.18
C GLN A 287 20.66 -14.11 -12.67
N ALA A 288 21.20 -15.32 -12.57
CA ALA A 288 22.53 -15.56 -12.06
C ALA A 288 23.27 -16.60 -12.90
N GLN A 289 24.58 -16.48 -12.98
CA GLN A 289 25.46 -17.59 -13.31
C GLN A 289 25.92 -18.22 -11.99
N VAL A 290 25.71 -19.52 -11.84
CA VAL A 290 26.03 -20.27 -10.62
C VAL A 290 27.06 -21.35 -10.93
N ASP A 291 28.01 -21.56 -10.02
CA ASP A 291 28.93 -22.69 -10.04
C ASP A 291 28.81 -23.47 -8.74
N ALA A 292 28.15 -24.63 -8.82
CA ALA A 292 27.87 -25.49 -7.68
C ALA A 292 28.82 -26.70 -7.70
N PRO A 293 29.78 -26.84 -6.77
CA PRO A 293 30.71 -27.97 -6.78
C PRO A 293 30.03 -29.31 -6.41
N ALA A 294 28.89 -29.25 -5.73
CA ALA A 294 28.02 -30.37 -5.38
C ALA A 294 26.56 -29.91 -5.39
N PRO A 295 25.57 -30.82 -5.41
CA PRO A 295 24.16 -30.42 -5.30
C PRO A 295 23.92 -29.62 -4.02
N VAL A 296 23.29 -28.45 -4.16
CA VAL A 296 23.13 -27.48 -3.07
C VAL A 296 21.81 -26.72 -3.21
N THR A 297 21.21 -26.34 -2.08
CA THR A 297 20.01 -25.52 -2.05
C THR A 297 20.39 -24.04 -1.99
N LEU A 298 19.88 -23.25 -2.94
CA LEU A 298 19.94 -21.79 -2.89
C LEU A 298 18.72 -21.26 -2.14
N HIS A 299 18.95 -20.59 -1.01
CA HIS A 299 17.92 -19.90 -0.24
C HIS A 299 17.90 -18.40 -0.59
N LEU A 300 16.72 -17.85 -0.84
CA LEU A 300 16.50 -16.43 -1.08
C LEU A 300 15.83 -15.80 0.16
N GLY A 301 16.23 -14.59 0.52
CA GLY A 301 15.73 -13.82 1.67
C GLY A 301 14.28 -13.35 1.53
N SER A 302 13.59 -13.71 0.45
CA SER A 302 12.17 -13.43 0.22
C SER A 302 11.30 -14.62 0.63
N PHE A 303 10.11 -14.34 1.15
CA PHE A 303 9.13 -15.39 1.44
C PHE A 303 8.69 -16.12 0.17
N TYR A 304 8.50 -17.43 0.29
CA TYR A 304 7.88 -18.23 -0.73
C TYR A 304 6.38 -17.88 -0.85
N PHE A 305 5.94 -17.67 -2.08
CA PHE A 305 4.52 -17.60 -2.45
C PHE A 305 4.29 -18.29 -3.80
N PRO A 306 3.17 -19.00 -4.03
CA PRO A 306 2.93 -19.67 -5.30
C PRO A 306 3.01 -18.75 -6.52
N GLY A 307 3.61 -19.25 -7.59
CA GLY A 307 3.83 -18.50 -8.84
C GLY A 307 5.29 -18.19 -9.15
N TRP A 308 6.20 -18.39 -8.20
CA TRP A 308 7.63 -18.49 -8.47
C TRP A 308 7.92 -19.68 -9.40
N GLN A 309 8.88 -19.50 -10.30
CA GLN A 309 9.39 -20.52 -11.21
C GLN A 309 10.91 -20.38 -11.29
N ALA A 310 11.62 -21.50 -11.29
CA ALA A 310 13.07 -21.54 -11.51
C ALA A 310 13.36 -22.28 -12.82
N MET A 311 14.31 -21.77 -13.60
CA MET A 311 14.74 -22.33 -14.86
C MET A 311 16.26 -22.38 -14.89
N LEU A 312 16.80 -23.57 -15.19
CA LEU A 312 18.22 -23.82 -15.36
C LEU A 312 18.55 -23.86 -16.86
N ASP A 313 19.56 -23.09 -17.26
CA ASP A 313 20.04 -22.93 -18.64
C ASP A 313 18.92 -22.54 -19.64
N GLY A 314 17.87 -21.89 -19.15
CA GLY A 314 16.71 -21.47 -19.94
C GLY A 314 15.78 -22.58 -20.41
N LEU A 315 16.06 -23.85 -20.07
CA LEU A 315 15.38 -25.02 -20.63
C LEU A 315 14.83 -25.97 -19.56
N SER A 316 15.56 -26.18 -18.47
CA SER A 316 15.23 -27.18 -17.46
C SER A 316 14.53 -26.54 -16.27
N PRO A 317 13.21 -26.77 -16.07
CA PRO A 317 12.52 -26.23 -14.91
C PRO A 317 13.02 -26.90 -13.63
N LEU A 318 13.20 -26.11 -12.58
CA LEU A 318 13.52 -26.58 -11.24
C LEU A 318 12.32 -26.34 -10.32
N ASP A 319 12.15 -27.22 -9.33
CA ASP A 319 11.13 -27.06 -8.31
C ASP A 319 11.53 -25.92 -7.35
N VAL A 320 10.56 -25.06 -7.07
CA VAL A 320 10.67 -24.01 -6.06
C VAL A 320 9.75 -24.31 -4.90
N TYR A 321 10.23 -24.14 -3.68
CA TYR A 321 9.50 -24.54 -2.48
C TYR A 321 9.82 -23.64 -1.29
N PRO A 322 8.94 -23.58 -0.27
CA PRO A 322 9.21 -22.90 0.99
C PRO A 322 10.21 -23.70 1.83
N SER A 323 11.19 -23.02 2.42
CA SER A 323 12.22 -23.57 3.29
C SER A 323 12.28 -22.80 4.61
N SER A 324 12.91 -23.38 5.64
CA SER A 324 12.98 -22.86 7.02
C SER A 324 11.63 -22.66 7.71
N ASP A 325 11.68 -22.32 9.00
CA ASP A 325 10.56 -21.82 9.80
C ASP A 325 10.02 -20.45 9.33
N LYS A 326 10.81 -19.69 8.56
CA LYS A 326 10.36 -18.43 7.94
C LYS A 326 9.70 -18.60 6.57
N GLY A 327 9.63 -19.82 6.02
CA GLY A 327 9.01 -20.06 4.72
C GLY A 327 9.71 -19.35 3.55
N LEU A 328 11.03 -19.22 3.59
CA LEU A 328 11.87 -18.59 2.56
C LEU A 328 11.85 -19.36 1.24
N LEU A 329 11.91 -18.65 0.12
CA LEU A 329 11.99 -19.23 -1.22
C LEU A 329 13.31 -20.01 -1.39
N ALA A 330 13.22 -21.27 -1.80
CA ALA A 330 14.37 -22.13 -2.07
C ALA A 330 14.28 -22.83 -3.44
N VAL A 331 15.46 -23.13 -3.99
CA VAL A 331 15.65 -23.89 -5.23
C VAL A 331 16.83 -24.83 -5.07
N ASP A 332 16.67 -26.10 -5.44
CA ASP A 332 17.75 -27.07 -5.45
C ASP A 332 18.52 -27.00 -6.77
N LEU A 333 19.84 -26.82 -6.66
CA LEU A 333 20.75 -26.72 -7.80
C LEU A 333 21.54 -28.03 -7.94
N PRO A 334 21.62 -28.61 -9.16
CA PRO A 334 22.56 -29.69 -9.42
C PRO A 334 24.00 -29.16 -9.41
N ALA A 335 24.97 -30.06 -9.26
CA ALA A 335 26.38 -29.70 -9.40
C ALA A 335 26.72 -29.29 -10.84
N GLY A 336 27.56 -28.27 -10.99
CA GLY A 336 28.04 -27.75 -12.26
C GLY A 336 27.85 -26.25 -12.41
N GLN A 337 28.25 -25.73 -13.57
CA GLN A 337 28.07 -24.35 -13.98
C GLN A 337 26.79 -24.20 -14.77
N HIS A 338 25.91 -23.31 -14.31
CA HIS A 338 24.60 -23.12 -14.90
C HIS A 338 24.18 -21.65 -14.92
N ARG A 339 23.29 -21.30 -15.84
CA ARG A 339 22.54 -20.05 -15.79
C ARG A 339 21.20 -20.30 -15.10
N LEU A 340 21.02 -19.74 -13.92
CA LEU A 340 19.79 -19.81 -13.15
C LEU A 340 18.94 -18.57 -13.40
N THR A 341 17.65 -18.76 -13.68
CA THR A 341 16.63 -17.72 -13.65
C THR A 341 15.55 -18.10 -12.66
N VAL A 342 15.31 -17.27 -11.64
CA VAL A 342 14.21 -17.40 -10.69
C VAL A 342 13.28 -16.22 -10.87
N ALA A 343 12.02 -16.45 -11.25
CA ALA A 343 11.08 -15.38 -11.57
C ALA A 343 9.66 -15.68 -11.08
N TRP A 344 8.95 -14.66 -10.60
CA TRP A 344 7.54 -14.76 -10.27
C TRP A 344 6.71 -14.52 -11.53
N ARG A 345 6.04 -15.58 -12.02
CA ARG A 345 5.22 -15.55 -13.25
C ARG A 345 3.72 -15.62 -12.95
N GLY A 346 3.35 -15.52 -11.68
CA GLY A 346 1.99 -15.78 -11.21
C GLY A 346 1.62 -17.26 -11.30
N THR A 347 0.51 -17.61 -10.65
CA THR A 347 0.02 -19.00 -10.68
C THR A 347 -0.69 -19.29 -12.01
N GLN A 348 -0.84 -20.58 -12.32
CA GLN A 348 -1.64 -20.99 -13.48
C GLN A 348 -3.08 -20.45 -13.39
N LEU A 349 -3.67 -20.42 -12.18
CA LEU A 349 -5.03 -19.89 -12.00
C LEU A 349 -5.09 -18.40 -12.31
N GLN A 350 -4.13 -17.60 -11.86
CA GLN A 350 -4.06 -16.17 -12.18
C GLN A 350 -3.95 -15.94 -13.70
N GLN A 351 -3.14 -16.74 -14.38
CA GLN A 351 -3.00 -16.68 -15.84
C GLN A 351 -4.32 -17.02 -16.55
N TRP A 352 -4.98 -18.12 -16.18
CA TRP A 352 -6.28 -18.51 -16.74
C TRP A 352 -7.37 -17.48 -16.44
N ALA A 353 -7.38 -16.90 -15.23
CA ALA A 353 -8.32 -15.87 -14.84
C ALA A 353 -8.12 -14.58 -15.65
N ALA A 354 -6.87 -14.20 -15.93
CA ALA A 354 -6.54 -13.09 -16.83
C ALA A 354 -7.01 -13.36 -18.26
N TRP A 355 -6.78 -14.56 -18.80
CA TRP A 355 -7.28 -14.94 -20.13
C TRP A 355 -8.80 -14.96 -20.21
N LEU A 356 -9.49 -15.41 -19.16
CA LEU A 356 -10.94 -15.34 -19.07
C LEU A 356 -11.44 -13.90 -19.12
N SER A 357 -10.84 -12.98 -18.35
CA SER A 357 -11.16 -11.55 -18.38
C SER A 357 -10.97 -10.94 -19.77
N LEU A 358 -9.83 -11.21 -20.42
CA LEU A 358 -9.57 -10.76 -21.79
C LEU A 358 -10.57 -11.35 -22.80
N GLY A 359 -10.88 -12.65 -22.67
CA GLY A 359 -11.86 -13.33 -23.52
C GLY A 359 -13.26 -12.73 -23.40
N VAL A 360 -13.69 -12.34 -22.21
CA VAL A 360 -14.98 -11.68 -21.98
C VAL A 360 -14.99 -10.28 -22.57
N LEU A 361 -13.92 -9.50 -22.42
CA LEU A 361 -13.81 -8.19 -23.08
C LEU A 361 -13.84 -8.32 -24.60
N LEU A 362 -13.12 -9.28 -25.17
CA LEU A 362 -13.14 -9.55 -26.61
C LEU A 362 -14.54 -9.97 -27.08
N ALA A 363 -15.22 -10.86 -26.35
CA ALA A 363 -16.57 -11.27 -26.67
C ALA A 363 -17.56 -10.10 -26.66
N LEU A 364 -17.44 -9.16 -25.71
CA LEU A 364 -18.26 -7.93 -25.68
C LEU A 364 -17.95 -7.02 -26.87
N ALA A 365 -16.68 -6.82 -27.20
CA ALA A 365 -16.26 -6.02 -28.35
C ALA A 365 -16.86 -6.58 -29.64
N LEU A 366 -16.71 -7.90 -29.87
CA LEU A 366 -17.26 -8.60 -31.03
C LEU A 366 -18.80 -8.56 -31.05
N PHE A 367 -19.45 -8.72 -29.89
CA PHE A 367 -20.90 -8.61 -29.78
C PHE A 367 -21.40 -7.23 -30.24
N PHE A 368 -20.83 -6.14 -29.72
CA PHE A 368 -21.23 -4.79 -30.11
C PHE A 368 -20.86 -4.45 -31.56
N ALA A 369 -19.69 -4.89 -32.03
CA ALA A 369 -19.28 -4.73 -33.43
C ALA A 369 -20.23 -5.47 -34.39
N SER A 370 -20.64 -6.71 -34.06
CA SER A 370 -21.59 -7.49 -34.87
C SER A 370 -22.97 -6.83 -34.97
N ARG A 371 -23.36 -6.05 -33.95
CA ARG A 371 -24.58 -5.23 -33.92
C ARG A 371 -24.40 -3.85 -34.56
N ARG A 372 -23.24 -3.58 -35.18
CA ARG A 372 -22.83 -2.27 -35.74
C ARG A 372 -22.84 -1.12 -34.73
N GLN A 373 -22.69 -1.43 -33.43
CA GLN A 373 -22.63 -0.47 -32.34
C GLN A 373 -21.17 -0.14 -31.98
N TYR A 374 -20.40 0.37 -32.95
CA TYR A 374 -18.95 0.51 -32.83
C TYR A 374 -18.50 1.38 -31.64
N VAL A 375 -19.24 2.45 -31.31
CA VAL A 375 -18.93 3.31 -30.15
C VAL A 375 -18.93 2.51 -28.84
N LEU A 376 -19.85 1.56 -28.68
CA LEU A 376 -19.91 0.69 -27.50
C LEU A 376 -18.81 -0.38 -27.52
N ALA A 377 -18.32 -0.78 -28.70
CA ALA A 377 -17.22 -1.72 -28.83
C ALA A 377 -15.85 -1.10 -28.48
N ILE A 378 -15.70 0.23 -28.56
CA ILE A 378 -14.43 0.90 -28.22
C ILE A 378 -14.02 0.65 -26.77
N VAL A 379 -14.97 0.70 -25.83
CA VAL A 379 -14.68 0.55 -24.39
C VAL A 379 -14.02 -0.80 -24.07
N PRO A 380 -14.61 -1.97 -24.40
CA PRO A 380 -13.97 -3.25 -24.12
C PRO A 380 -12.67 -3.46 -24.92
N VAL A 381 -12.54 -2.92 -26.14
CA VAL A 381 -11.28 -2.96 -26.89
C VAL A 381 -10.19 -2.17 -26.18
N PHE A 382 -10.50 -0.97 -25.70
CA PHE A 382 -9.56 -0.13 -24.98
C PHE A 382 -9.13 -0.79 -23.66
N LEU A 383 -10.07 -1.38 -22.91
CA LEU A 383 -9.77 -2.12 -21.69
C LEU A 383 -8.90 -3.36 -21.97
N ALA A 384 -9.19 -4.12 -23.03
CA ALA A 384 -8.40 -5.29 -23.41
C ALA A 384 -6.98 -4.89 -23.88
N ALA A 385 -6.87 -3.81 -24.67
CA ALA A 385 -5.58 -3.27 -25.10
C ALA A 385 -4.76 -2.76 -23.90
N GLY A 386 -5.38 -2.01 -22.98
CA GLY A 386 -4.75 -1.57 -21.75
C GLY A 386 -4.27 -2.73 -20.87
N ALA A 387 -5.09 -3.79 -20.74
CA ALA A 387 -4.71 -4.99 -20.02
C ALA A 387 -3.52 -5.71 -20.69
N LEU A 388 -3.55 -5.89 -22.01
CA LEU A 388 -2.44 -6.47 -22.76
C LEU A 388 -1.16 -5.65 -22.60
N LEU A 389 -1.24 -4.32 -22.73
CA LEU A 389 -0.10 -3.41 -22.53
C LEU A 389 0.47 -3.53 -21.11
N ALA A 390 -0.38 -3.56 -20.08
CA ALA A 390 0.04 -3.73 -18.69
C ALA A 390 0.71 -5.10 -18.45
N THR A 391 0.27 -6.16 -19.13
CA THR A 391 0.91 -7.48 -19.05
C THR A 391 2.20 -7.59 -19.86
N SER A 392 2.28 -6.93 -21.03
CA SER A 392 3.50 -6.90 -21.85
C SER A 392 4.55 -5.96 -21.30
N GLY A 393 4.17 -4.96 -20.49
CA GLY A 393 5.09 -4.09 -19.75
C GLY A 393 5.88 -4.83 -18.66
N ARG A 394 5.53 -6.09 -18.37
CA ARG A 394 6.32 -7.03 -17.55
C ARG A 394 7.36 -7.82 -18.38
N LEU A 395 7.66 -7.38 -19.60
CA LEU A 395 8.92 -7.78 -20.24
C LEU A 395 10.04 -7.47 -19.23
N PRO A 396 10.99 -8.39 -19.00
CA PRO A 396 12.05 -8.18 -18.03
C PRO A 396 12.64 -6.81 -18.31
N SER A 397 12.53 -5.90 -17.35
CA SER A 397 13.34 -4.69 -17.37
C SER A 397 14.74 -5.19 -17.54
N ARG A 398 15.32 -5.04 -18.74
CA ARG A 398 16.75 -5.16 -18.92
C ARG A 398 17.31 -4.20 -17.87
N SER A 399 17.82 -4.76 -16.78
CA SER A 399 19.08 -4.52 -16.06
C SER A 399 19.85 -3.21 -16.26
N ALA A 400 19.30 -2.17 -16.91
CA ALA A 400 19.96 -0.89 -17.13
C ALA A 400 20.32 -0.21 -15.80
N ASP A 401 19.57 -0.56 -14.76
CA ASP A 401 19.73 -0.05 -13.40
C ASP A 401 20.48 -1.03 -12.48
N PHE A 402 20.92 -2.19 -12.97
CA PHE A 402 21.66 -3.19 -12.18
C PHE A 402 23.15 -3.15 -12.49
N LEU A 403 23.96 -2.89 -11.48
CA LEU A 403 25.41 -2.98 -11.51
C LEU A 403 25.84 -4.27 -10.83
N GLN A 404 26.49 -5.14 -11.60
CA GLN A 404 27.16 -6.31 -11.06
C GLN A 404 28.36 -5.86 -10.22
N ALA A 405 28.52 -6.46 -9.04
CA ALA A 405 29.66 -6.24 -8.17
C ALA A 405 30.15 -7.60 -7.67
N GLN A 406 31.46 -7.77 -7.54
CA GLN A 406 32.04 -8.94 -6.88
C GLN A 406 33.06 -8.39 -5.89
N ALA A 407 32.55 -7.96 -4.75
CA ALA A 407 33.34 -7.42 -3.66
C ALA A 407 34.09 -8.53 -2.92
N GLU A 408 35.18 -8.20 -2.23
CA GLU A 408 35.80 -9.16 -1.33
C GLU A 408 34.85 -9.50 -0.18
N ILE A 409 34.87 -10.76 0.27
CA ILE A 409 34.06 -11.18 1.42
C ILE A 409 34.57 -10.44 2.67
N GLN A 410 33.70 -9.63 3.26
CA GLN A 410 33.98 -8.89 4.48
C GLN A 410 32.90 -9.17 5.52
N HIS A 411 33.31 -9.52 6.75
CA HIS A 411 32.39 -9.81 7.86
C HIS A 411 31.32 -10.89 7.53
N GLY A 412 31.65 -11.84 6.65
CA GLY A 412 30.72 -12.89 6.20
C GLY A 412 29.74 -12.45 5.11
N LEU A 413 29.90 -11.25 4.53
CA LEU A 413 29.08 -10.73 3.44
C LEU A 413 29.90 -10.52 2.17
N GLU A 414 29.27 -10.85 1.05
CA GLU A 414 29.76 -10.57 -0.30
C GLU A 414 28.69 -9.76 -1.04
N LEU A 415 29.08 -8.63 -1.64
CA LEU A 415 28.19 -7.86 -2.51
C LEU A 415 28.22 -8.48 -3.91
N LEU A 416 27.06 -8.97 -4.37
CA LEU A 416 26.90 -9.55 -5.71
C LEU A 416 26.45 -8.54 -6.77
N GLY A 417 25.90 -7.41 -6.33
CA GLY A 417 25.45 -6.35 -7.22
C GLY A 417 24.47 -5.40 -6.56
N VAL A 418 24.14 -4.34 -7.28
CA VAL A 418 23.34 -3.23 -6.79
C VAL A 418 22.38 -2.77 -7.86
N ARG A 419 21.10 -2.68 -7.52
CA ARG A 419 20.12 -1.96 -8.33
C ARG A 419 19.98 -0.54 -7.80
N THR A 420 20.05 0.48 -8.66
CA THR A 420 19.86 1.88 -8.25
C THR A 420 18.67 2.53 -8.93
N ARG A 421 18.06 3.51 -8.27
CA ARG A 421 16.97 4.30 -8.86
C ARG A 421 16.91 5.67 -8.22
N GLN A 422 16.98 6.74 -9.01
CA GLN A 422 16.68 8.07 -8.50
C GLN A 422 15.16 8.21 -8.28
N ALA A 423 14.77 8.53 -7.05
CA ALA A 423 13.41 8.79 -6.62
C ALA A 423 13.25 10.28 -6.30
N ALA A 424 12.06 10.83 -6.59
CA ALA A 424 11.64 12.16 -6.16
C ALA A 424 12.66 13.29 -6.41
N ASP A 425 13.26 13.39 -7.60
CA ASP A 425 14.25 14.40 -8.04
C ASP A 425 15.52 14.61 -7.16
N ASP A 426 15.53 14.31 -5.86
CA ASP A 426 16.58 14.61 -4.87
C ASP A 426 17.02 13.40 -4.04
N ALA A 427 16.60 12.18 -4.35
CA ALA A 427 16.99 10.98 -3.63
C ALA A 427 17.46 9.86 -4.56
N LEU A 428 18.51 9.15 -4.15
CA LEU A 428 18.99 7.94 -4.81
C LEU A 428 18.66 6.72 -3.94
N LEU A 429 17.83 5.83 -4.47
CA LEU A 429 17.54 4.53 -3.87
C LEU A 429 18.59 3.51 -4.31
N ILE A 430 19.12 2.76 -3.36
CA ILE A 430 20.19 1.78 -3.55
C ILE A 430 19.69 0.45 -2.99
N TYR A 431 19.63 -0.57 -3.83
CA TYR A 431 19.16 -1.92 -3.49
C TYR A 431 20.28 -2.93 -3.74
N PRO A 432 21.17 -3.13 -2.76
CA PRO A 432 22.23 -4.12 -2.87
C PRO A 432 21.68 -5.54 -2.67
N TYR A 433 22.35 -6.50 -3.31
CA TYR A 433 22.10 -7.93 -3.14
C TYR A 433 23.35 -8.58 -2.55
N TRP A 434 23.17 -9.19 -1.38
CA TRP A 434 24.23 -9.76 -0.57
C TRP A 434 24.18 -11.28 -0.57
N ARG A 435 25.34 -11.93 -0.68
CA ARG A 435 25.51 -13.33 -0.29
C ARG A 435 26.09 -13.39 1.10
N THR A 436 25.49 -14.23 1.93
CA THR A 436 25.99 -14.53 3.28
C THR A 436 26.83 -15.80 3.25
N HIS A 437 28.08 -15.69 3.68
CA HIS A 437 29.02 -16.80 3.85
C HIS A 437 29.12 -17.27 5.30
N ALA A 438 28.88 -16.34 6.24
CA ALA A 438 28.72 -16.61 7.66
C ALA A 438 27.65 -15.66 8.22
N THR A 439 27.19 -15.89 9.46
CA THR A 439 26.31 -14.90 10.11
C THR A 439 27.10 -13.61 10.32
N PRO A 440 26.69 -12.49 9.70
CA PRO A 440 27.41 -11.24 9.87
C PRO A 440 27.13 -10.64 11.25
N PRO A 441 28.08 -9.87 11.82
CA PRO A 441 27.85 -9.12 13.04
C PRO A 441 26.87 -7.95 12.78
N ASP A 442 26.48 -7.26 13.85
CA ASP A 442 25.80 -5.98 13.72
C ASP A 442 26.73 -4.95 13.09
N LEU A 443 26.32 -4.43 11.94
CA LEU A 443 27.10 -3.54 11.10
C LEU A 443 26.24 -2.42 10.52
N ARG A 444 26.93 -1.43 9.95
CA ARG A 444 26.35 -0.44 9.05
C ARG A 444 27.02 -0.55 7.68
N VAL A 445 26.26 -0.20 6.66
CA VAL A 445 26.77 -0.03 5.30
C VAL A 445 26.83 1.45 5.00
N ARG A 446 28.01 1.89 4.61
CA ARG A 446 28.28 3.26 4.18
C ARG A 446 28.36 3.29 2.66
N TRP A 447 27.46 4.02 2.02
CA TRP A 447 27.46 4.24 0.57
C TRP A 447 27.94 5.65 0.27
N GLN A 448 28.80 5.79 -0.74
CA GLN A 448 29.29 7.08 -1.21
C GLN A 448 29.08 7.23 -2.70
N LEU A 449 28.61 8.41 -3.11
CA LEU A 449 28.52 8.86 -4.48
C LEU A 449 29.64 9.85 -4.76
N ILE A 450 30.43 9.60 -5.79
CA ILE A 450 31.63 10.36 -6.12
C ILE A 450 31.50 10.95 -7.52
N ASP A 451 31.91 12.19 -7.69
CA ASP A 451 31.95 12.82 -9.01
C ASP A 451 33.22 12.46 -9.80
N SER A 452 33.32 12.98 -11.03
CA SER A 452 34.47 12.77 -11.90
C SER A 452 35.79 13.37 -11.39
N THR A 453 35.74 14.24 -10.37
CA THR A 453 36.94 14.84 -9.74
C THR A 453 37.45 14.03 -8.57
N GLY A 454 36.70 13.02 -8.12
CA GLY A 454 37.01 12.21 -6.95
C GLY A 454 36.43 12.75 -5.65
N GLU A 455 35.60 13.80 -5.71
CA GLU A 455 34.95 14.39 -4.53
C GLU A 455 33.67 13.64 -4.18
N ILE A 456 33.43 13.48 -2.87
CA ILE A 456 32.21 12.85 -2.36
C ILE A 456 31.06 13.85 -2.47
N VAL A 457 30.12 13.55 -3.35
CA VAL A 457 28.91 14.35 -3.60
C VAL A 457 27.86 14.09 -2.53
N SER A 458 27.71 12.83 -2.14
CA SER A 458 26.77 12.43 -1.09
C SER A 458 27.18 11.11 -0.45
N GLU A 459 26.73 10.89 0.78
CA GLU A 459 26.97 9.69 1.57
C GLU A 459 25.71 9.32 2.37
N VAL A 460 25.52 8.02 2.60
CA VAL A 460 24.62 7.51 3.64
C VAL A 460 25.33 6.43 4.44
N ASN A 461 25.17 6.44 5.77
CA ASN A 461 25.69 5.42 6.68
C ASN A 461 24.54 4.89 7.55
N ALA A 462 24.09 3.67 7.26
CA ALA A 462 22.86 3.13 7.82
C ALA A 462 22.96 1.62 8.06
N ARG A 463 22.09 1.09 8.92
CA ARG A 463 21.86 -0.36 8.95
C ARG A 463 21.08 -0.80 7.72
N PRO A 464 21.11 -2.09 7.35
CA PRO A 464 20.27 -2.64 6.30
C PRO A 464 18.78 -2.32 6.44
N VAL A 465 18.06 -2.35 5.32
CA VAL A 465 16.62 -2.10 5.18
C VAL A 465 16.22 -0.77 5.83
N TYR A 466 16.72 0.33 5.27
CA TYR A 466 16.44 1.69 5.73
C TYR A 466 16.71 1.91 7.24
N SER A 467 17.83 1.38 7.75
CA SER A 467 18.23 1.41 9.16
C SER A 467 17.41 0.54 10.13
N VAL A 468 16.59 -0.39 9.63
CA VAL A 468 15.71 -1.22 10.46
C VAL A 468 16.29 -2.61 10.74
N ALA A 469 16.79 -3.27 9.71
CA ALA A 469 17.22 -4.65 9.82
C ALA A 469 18.58 -4.78 10.52
N ARG A 470 18.76 -5.89 11.25
CA ARG A 470 20.02 -6.26 11.87
C ARG A 470 20.64 -7.39 11.07
N ALA A 471 21.85 -7.17 10.55
CA ALA A 471 22.49 -8.13 9.66
C ALA A 471 22.69 -9.50 10.33
N HIS A 472 22.86 -9.56 11.66
CA HIS A 472 22.99 -10.84 12.38
C HIS A 472 21.76 -11.75 12.30
N THR A 473 20.63 -11.25 11.81
CA THR A 473 19.42 -12.05 11.53
C THR A 473 19.53 -12.83 10.21
N TRP A 474 20.56 -12.57 9.41
CA TRP A 474 20.81 -13.26 8.15
C TRP A 474 21.59 -14.55 8.41
N ALA A 475 20.97 -15.69 8.09
CA ALA A 475 21.60 -17.00 8.19
C ALA A 475 22.68 -17.17 7.11
N PRO A 476 23.73 -17.99 7.33
CA PRO A 476 24.68 -18.32 6.29
C PRO A 476 24.01 -18.96 5.07
N GLY A 477 24.54 -18.73 3.88
CA GLY A 477 24.10 -19.38 2.65
C GLY A 477 22.79 -18.84 2.07
N ILE A 478 22.34 -17.66 2.50
CA ILE A 478 21.16 -16.97 1.92
C ILE A 478 21.59 -15.82 1.01
N LEU A 479 20.81 -15.60 -0.06
CA LEU A 479 20.86 -14.39 -0.89
C LEU A 479 19.86 -13.37 -0.36
N VAL A 480 20.31 -12.21 0.10
CA VAL A 480 19.48 -11.16 0.73
C VAL A 480 19.41 -9.94 -0.17
N ASP A 481 18.22 -9.38 -0.35
CA ASP A 481 18.03 -8.03 -0.86
C ASP A 481 17.93 -7.01 0.28
N ASP A 482 18.49 -5.83 0.06
CA ASP A 482 18.62 -4.77 1.06
C ASP A 482 18.21 -3.43 0.43
N ALA A 483 18.08 -2.36 1.22
CA ALA A 483 17.59 -1.07 0.76
C ALA A 483 18.15 0.12 1.55
N TYR A 484 18.59 1.13 0.81
CA TYR A 484 19.07 2.41 1.33
C TYR A 484 18.49 3.58 0.53
N GLN A 485 18.44 4.75 1.17
CA GLN A 485 18.12 6.01 0.52
C GLN A 485 19.23 7.00 0.84
N MET A 486 19.90 7.49 -0.21
CA MET A 486 20.90 8.55 -0.14
C MET A 486 20.28 9.85 -0.65
N LYS A 487 20.42 10.94 0.10
CA LYS A 487 19.93 12.25 -0.35
C LYS A 487 20.92 12.87 -1.32
N LEU A 488 20.46 13.39 -2.45
CA LEU A 488 21.30 14.07 -3.42
C LEU A 488 21.31 15.58 -3.14
N PRO A 489 22.46 16.26 -3.28
CA PRO A 489 22.54 17.70 -3.03
C PRO A 489 21.71 18.50 -4.06
N PRO A 490 20.99 19.55 -3.63
CA PRO A 490 20.28 20.42 -4.55
C PRO A 490 21.22 21.07 -5.57
N GLY A 491 20.76 21.19 -6.82
CA GLY A 491 21.57 21.75 -7.91
C GLY A 491 22.62 20.81 -8.49
N LEU A 492 22.68 19.53 -8.05
CA LEU A 492 23.54 18.54 -8.66
C LEU A 492 23.24 18.41 -10.16
N ALA A 493 24.25 18.56 -11.01
CA ALA A 493 24.09 18.40 -12.44
C ALA A 493 23.87 16.93 -12.83
N SER A 494 23.13 16.71 -13.92
CA SER A 494 23.02 15.36 -14.48
C SER A 494 24.38 14.86 -14.95
N GLY A 495 24.73 13.61 -14.66
CA GLY A 495 26.03 13.06 -15.01
C GLY A 495 26.18 11.59 -14.65
N LYS A 496 27.40 11.07 -14.84
CA LYS A 496 27.80 9.77 -14.32
C LYS A 496 28.60 9.98 -13.05
N PHE A 497 28.29 9.19 -12.04
CA PHE A 497 28.91 9.24 -10.72
C PHE A 497 29.33 7.85 -10.30
N ASP A 498 30.47 7.74 -9.61
CA ASP A 498 30.96 6.46 -9.11
C ASP A 498 30.33 6.15 -7.75
N LEU A 499 29.79 4.95 -7.63
CA LEU A 499 29.25 4.40 -6.39
C LEU A 499 30.29 3.48 -5.75
N ARG A 500 30.55 3.68 -4.46
CA ARG A 500 31.37 2.78 -3.64
C ARG A 500 30.72 2.55 -2.29
N PHE A 501 31.09 1.46 -1.63
CA PHE A 501 30.57 1.12 -0.30
C PHE A 501 31.67 0.70 0.67
N ALA A 502 31.38 0.76 1.97
CA ALA A 502 32.19 0.17 3.02
C ALA A 502 31.28 -0.45 4.10
N LEU A 503 31.79 -1.49 4.76
CA LEU A 503 31.16 -2.09 5.93
C LEU A 503 31.88 -1.61 7.18
N SER A 504 31.14 -1.21 8.21
CA SER A 504 31.69 -0.81 9.51
C SER A 504 30.93 -1.48 10.65
N LEU A 505 31.62 -1.93 11.68
CA LEU A 505 30.97 -2.57 12.83
C LEU A 505 30.23 -1.52 13.67
N MET A 506 29.09 -1.92 14.24
CA MET A 506 28.33 -1.02 15.12
C MET A 506 29.06 -0.64 16.41
N ALA A 507 30.04 -1.46 16.84
CA ALA A 507 30.85 -1.21 18.03
C ALA A 507 32.02 -0.24 17.77
N GLU A 508 32.35 0.02 16.50
CA GLU A 508 33.37 0.98 16.12
C GLU A 508 32.79 2.40 16.16
N ASP A 509 33.62 3.37 16.55
CA ASP A 509 33.19 4.76 16.64
C ASP A 509 32.85 5.29 15.24
N ALA A 510 31.58 5.63 15.02
CA ALA A 510 31.08 6.05 13.70
C ALA A 510 31.76 7.34 13.20
N SER A 511 32.39 8.09 14.09
CA SER A 511 33.14 9.31 13.82
C SER A 511 34.52 9.05 13.18
N ASP A 512 35.10 7.85 13.37
CA ASP A 512 36.40 7.51 12.79
C ASP A 512 36.28 7.09 11.32
N ARG A 513 36.27 8.10 10.44
CA ARG A 513 36.21 7.90 8.98
C ARG A 513 37.46 7.25 8.39
N SER A 514 38.56 7.15 9.15
CA SER A 514 39.86 6.72 8.64
C SER A 514 40.03 5.21 8.48
N GLN A 515 39.14 4.41 9.09
CA GLN A 515 39.26 2.94 9.12
C GLN A 515 38.42 2.22 8.06
N SER A 516 37.52 2.91 7.35
CA SER A 516 36.62 2.28 6.38
C SER A 516 37.33 1.98 5.05
N ARG A 517 37.56 0.69 4.75
CA ARG A 517 38.01 0.24 3.43
C ARG A 517 36.85 0.28 2.45
N PHE A 518 36.84 1.26 1.55
CA PHE A 518 35.82 1.34 0.52
C PHE A 518 36.13 0.45 -0.68
N GLU A 519 35.10 -0.23 -1.17
CA GLU A 519 35.14 -1.02 -2.40
C GLU A 519 34.31 -0.36 -3.51
N PRO A 520 34.86 -0.26 -4.73
CA PRO A 520 34.13 0.29 -5.87
C PRO A 520 33.00 -0.65 -6.29
N VAL A 521 31.84 -0.09 -6.63
CA VAL A 521 30.72 -0.82 -7.23
C VAL A 521 30.66 -0.56 -8.73
N GLY A 522 30.67 0.72 -9.12
CA GLY A 522 30.65 1.13 -10.53
C GLY A 522 29.99 2.48 -10.75
N SER A 523 29.98 2.95 -12.00
CA SER A 523 29.41 4.25 -12.36
C SER A 523 27.91 4.15 -12.65
N ILE A 524 27.11 5.03 -12.03
CA ILE A 524 25.66 5.15 -12.24
C ILE A 524 25.30 6.49 -12.91
N PRO A 525 24.25 6.53 -13.74
CA PRO A 525 23.68 7.79 -14.20
C PRO A 525 22.84 8.43 -13.08
N VAL A 526 22.98 9.74 -12.91
CA VAL A 526 22.15 10.55 -12.01
C VAL A 526 21.58 11.72 -12.82
N ASN A 527 20.28 11.95 -12.70
CA ASN A 527 19.59 13.09 -13.32
C ASN A 527 19.82 14.35 -12.49
N ALA A 528 19.67 15.52 -13.14
CA ALA A 528 19.87 16.79 -12.49
C ALA A 528 18.88 16.97 -11.31
N VAL A 529 19.41 17.40 -10.17
CA VAL A 529 18.62 17.71 -8.97
C VAL A 529 18.26 19.20 -9.03
N PRO A 530 16.98 19.57 -8.90
CA PRO A 530 16.57 20.97 -8.83
C PRO A 530 17.34 21.73 -7.74
N THR A 531 17.70 22.98 -8.00
CA THR A 531 18.22 23.86 -6.95
C THR A 531 17.15 24.11 -5.91
N LEU A 532 17.52 24.09 -4.63
CA LEU A 532 16.59 24.39 -3.54
C LEU A 532 16.12 25.84 -3.71
N ALA A 533 14.84 26.03 -4.04
CA ALA A 533 14.21 27.34 -3.97
C ALA A 533 14.03 27.68 -2.48
N VAL A 534 14.91 28.51 -1.94
CA VAL A 534 14.69 29.09 -0.61
C VAL A 534 13.64 30.17 -0.79
N ALA A 535 12.42 29.92 -0.29
CA ALA A 535 11.36 30.92 -0.24
C ALA A 535 11.82 32.17 0.56
N ASP A 536 11.01 33.23 0.61
CA ASP A 536 11.26 34.47 1.37
C ASP A 536 11.38 34.20 2.90
N ALA A 537 12.45 33.54 3.30
CA ALA A 537 12.73 33.11 4.66
C ALA A 537 13.50 34.21 5.40
N SER A 538 13.15 34.41 6.67
CA SER A 538 13.78 35.41 7.51
C SER A 538 15.21 35.00 7.86
N SER A 539 16.16 35.93 7.74
CA SER A 539 17.55 35.70 8.11
C SER A 539 17.70 35.60 9.63
N MET A 540 18.53 34.65 10.08
CA MET A 540 18.85 34.44 11.48
C MET A 540 20.35 34.52 11.76
N ASP A 541 21.18 34.03 10.83
CA ASP A 541 22.66 33.96 10.91
C ASP A 541 23.20 33.57 12.30
N ILE A 542 22.55 32.58 12.94
CA ILE A 542 22.99 32.08 14.24
C ILE A 542 24.07 31.01 14.00
N ARG A 543 25.26 31.25 14.52
CA ARG A 543 26.39 30.34 14.40
C ARG A 543 26.49 29.41 15.60
N PHE A 544 26.68 28.13 15.34
CA PHE A 544 26.99 27.13 16.36
C PHE A 544 28.42 26.65 16.13
N GLY A 545 29.34 27.23 16.91
CA GLY A 545 30.78 27.11 16.65
C GLY A 545 31.16 27.66 15.27
N ASP A 546 32.18 27.05 14.67
CA ASP A 546 32.66 27.39 13.32
C ASP A 546 32.11 26.45 12.24
N GLU A 547 31.31 25.44 12.63
CA GLU A 547 30.89 24.35 11.74
C GLU A 547 29.57 24.60 11.02
N ILE A 548 28.54 25.09 11.71
CA ILE A 548 27.20 25.22 11.16
C ILE A 548 26.57 26.58 11.50
N VAL A 549 25.75 27.05 10.58
CA VAL A 549 24.97 28.29 10.72
C VAL A 549 23.51 27.97 10.47
N LEU A 550 22.64 28.39 11.38
CA LEU A 550 21.22 28.55 11.09
C LEU A 550 21.06 29.84 10.30
N ASP A 551 21.08 29.72 8.97
CA ASP A 551 21.11 30.86 8.03
C ASP A 551 19.77 31.57 8.05
N ARG A 552 18.67 30.79 7.94
CA ARG A 552 17.32 31.32 7.83
C ARG A 552 16.30 30.44 8.53
N TYR A 553 15.13 31.01 8.74
CA TYR A 553 13.95 30.27 9.16
C TYR A 553 12.73 30.76 8.39
N ASP A 554 11.78 29.86 8.20
CA ASP A 554 10.44 30.18 7.77
C ASP A 554 9.47 29.63 8.81
N VAL A 555 8.46 30.40 9.16
CA VAL A 555 7.43 30.00 10.13
C VAL A 555 6.09 30.39 9.55
N ALA A 556 5.20 29.42 9.47
CA ALA A 556 3.80 29.60 9.13
C ALA A 556 2.95 29.23 10.34
N ILE A 557 2.01 30.11 10.70
CA ILE A 557 1.02 29.85 11.73
C ILE A 557 -0.29 29.57 11.04
N TYR A 558 -0.85 28.41 11.30
CA TYR A 558 -2.18 28.05 10.82
C TYR A 558 -3.13 28.09 12.01
N SER A 559 -3.95 29.13 12.05
CA SER A 559 -5.07 29.24 13.00
C SER A 559 -6.32 28.63 12.39
N ASP A 560 -7.10 27.93 13.20
CA ASP A 560 -8.19 27.07 12.75
C ASP A 560 -9.24 27.79 11.86
N ALA A 561 -9.66 27.10 10.78
CA ALA A 561 -10.81 27.34 9.88
C ALA A 561 -10.68 27.99 8.47
N GLN A 562 -9.56 28.57 7.99
CA GLN A 562 -9.44 28.88 6.55
C GLN A 562 -8.00 28.77 6.01
N ALA A 563 -7.90 28.10 4.88
CA ALA A 563 -6.69 27.88 4.11
C ALA A 563 -6.00 29.17 3.65
N ASP A 564 -4.69 29.04 3.41
CA ASP A 564 -3.86 29.83 2.50
C ASP A 564 -3.42 31.25 2.84
N ASP A 565 -3.79 31.82 3.98
CA ASP A 565 -3.12 33.05 4.40
C ASP A 565 -1.76 32.69 5.03
N HIS A 566 -0.70 32.79 4.21
CA HIS A 566 0.61 33.18 4.71
C HIS A 566 0.44 34.50 5.46
N LEU A 567 0.02 34.43 6.73
CA LEU A 567 -0.05 35.60 7.58
C LEU A 567 1.35 36.20 7.58
N PRO A 568 1.53 37.47 7.18
CA PRO A 568 2.83 38.10 7.25
C PRO A 568 3.31 37.97 8.69
N LEU A 569 4.48 37.37 8.89
CA LEU A 569 5.11 37.22 10.19
C LEU A 569 5.19 38.60 10.85
N SER A 570 4.25 38.92 11.74
CA SER A 570 4.42 40.03 12.65
C SER A 570 5.58 39.66 13.55
N SER A 571 6.56 40.55 13.70
CA SER A 571 7.55 40.45 14.77
C SER A 571 7.04 41.25 15.98
N PRO A 572 6.78 40.64 17.15
CA PRO A 572 6.97 39.22 17.50
C PRO A 572 5.87 38.29 16.96
N ILE A 573 6.22 37.02 16.75
CA ILE A 573 5.29 35.95 16.34
C ILE A 573 4.25 35.77 17.46
N VAL A 574 2.98 35.96 17.14
CA VAL A 574 1.87 35.77 18.11
C VAL A 574 1.17 34.46 17.78
N VAL A 575 1.22 33.51 18.72
CA VAL A 575 0.51 32.23 18.63
C VAL A 575 -0.57 32.16 19.70
N ARG A 576 -1.69 31.51 19.39
CA ARG A 576 -2.83 31.28 20.28
C ARG A 576 -2.95 29.79 20.61
N PRO A 577 -3.55 29.42 21.75
CA PRO A 577 -3.90 28.03 22.02
C PRO A 577 -4.74 27.45 20.87
N GLY A 578 -4.26 26.35 20.28
CA GLY A 578 -4.88 25.70 19.12
C GLY A 578 -4.24 26.01 17.77
N ASP A 579 -3.34 27.01 17.69
CA ASP A 579 -2.62 27.29 16.45
C ASP A 579 -1.58 26.19 16.16
N LEU A 580 -1.49 25.80 14.88
CA LEU A 580 -0.42 24.94 14.39
C LEU A 580 0.74 25.82 13.89
N VAL A 581 1.90 25.66 14.51
CA VAL A 581 3.14 26.33 14.10
C VAL A 581 3.96 25.38 13.25
N VAL A 582 4.01 25.63 11.94
CA VAL A 582 4.92 24.93 11.03
C VAL A 582 6.16 25.78 10.86
N TYR A 583 7.33 25.21 11.11
CA TYR A 583 8.59 25.90 10.94
C TYR A 583 9.53 25.09 10.05
N ALA A 584 10.28 25.80 9.21
CA ALA A 584 11.40 25.28 8.45
C ALA A 584 12.66 26.02 8.88
N LEU A 585 13.67 25.26 9.32
CA LEU A 585 14.98 25.79 9.66
C LEU A 585 15.95 25.48 8.51
N TYR A 586 16.59 26.52 7.99
CA TYR A 586 17.54 26.40 6.90
C TYR A 586 18.95 26.48 7.47
N TRP A 587 19.60 25.33 7.52
CA TRP A 587 20.95 25.17 8.04
C TRP A 587 21.95 25.20 6.89
N ARG A 588 23.07 25.89 7.09
CA ARG A 588 24.24 25.87 6.21
C ARG A 588 25.44 25.36 6.99
N ALA A 589 25.99 24.23 6.55
CA ALA A 589 27.29 23.79 7.00
C ALA A 589 28.38 24.66 6.37
N MET A 590 29.27 25.21 7.18
CA MET A 590 30.42 26.01 6.76
C MET A 590 31.67 25.15 6.55
N GLN A 591 31.71 24.01 7.23
CA GLN A 591 32.71 22.95 7.11
C GLN A 591 32.08 21.60 7.47
N SER A 592 32.86 20.51 7.42
CA SER A 592 32.37 19.20 7.87
C SER A 592 31.97 19.26 9.34
N VAL A 593 30.76 18.79 9.64
CA VAL A 593 30.21 18.77 11.00
C VAL A 593 30.76 17.55 11.72
N SER A 594 31.42 17.75 12.87
CA SER A 594 32.12 16.67 13.59
C SER A 594 31.23 15.95 14.62
N GLU A 595 30.17 16.61 15.08
CA GLU A 595 29.25 16.10 16.09
C GLU A 595 27.79 16.12 15.61
N ASN A 596 26.94 15.25 16.19
CA ASN A 596 25.50 15.31 15.94
C ASN A 596 24.88 16.42 16.80
N TYR A 597 24.20 17.36 16.16
CA TYR A 597 23.46 18.42 16.86
C TYR A 597 22.04 17.96 17.13
N HIS A 598 21.61 18.05 18.38
CA HIS A 598 20.22 17.86 18.77
C HIS A 598 19.55 19.23 18.94
N GLY A 599 18.69 19.58 17.99
CA GLY A 599 17.88 20.80 18.07
C GLY A 599 16.58 20.57 18.81
N PHE A 600 16.19 21.51 19.66
CA PHE A 600 14.86 21.60 20.25
C PHE A 600 14.33 23.02 20.06
N VAL A 601 13.04 23.13 19.77
CA VAL A 601 12.36 24.42 19.64
C VAL A 601 11.46 24.57 20.86
N HIS A 602 11.68 25.64 21.63
CA HIS A 602 10.81 26.02 22.73
C HIS A 602 9.87 27.13 22.29
N LEU A 603 8.59 26.99 22.63
CA LEU A 603 7.65 28.10 22.65
C LEU A 603 7.58 28.61 24.09
N LEU A 604 7.95 29.87 24.30
CA LEU A 604 7.98 30.52 25.62
C LEU A 604 6.86 31.56 25.70
N ASP A 605 6.29 31.74 26.89
CA ASP A 605 5.46 32.92 27.16
C ASP A 605 6.36 34.18 27.20
N ALA A 606 5.82 35.29 26.70
CA ALA A 606 6.54 36.56 26.65
C ALA A 606 6.47 37.31 27.99
#